data_AF-A0A016TT58-F1
#
_entry.id   AF-A0A016TT58-F1
#
_cell.length_a   1.000
_cell.length_b   1.000
_cell.length_c   1.000
_cell.angle_alpha   90.00
_cell.angle_beta   90.00
_cell.angle_gamma   90.00
#
_symmetry.space_group_name_H-M   'P 1'
#
loop_
_entity.id
_entity.type
_entity.pdbx_description
1 polymer ?
#
loop_
_entity_poly.entity_id
_entity_poly.type
_entity_poly.pdbx_seq_one_letter_code
_entity_poly.pdbx_strand_id
1 'polypeptide(L)'
;MASSIWTLFLVFCVLSYGSNAMRQRSARMRSSGGRNCRGSGLPENIRNQISERIYKWIPQSAEYSCELEDAAATLVLENRSKISSGDVVEMINGGPRKPTFIADAVRYWSPELERMKDIDSFGCFFRGARGSGRNTAKLACLFRSGRDYY
;
A
#
# COMPACT_ATOMS: atom_id res chain seq x y z
N MET A 1 65.14 0.83 -3.95
CA MET A 1 63.80 0.29 -4.30
C MET A 1 62.89 0.53 -3.10
N ALA A 2 62.26 1.71 -3.03
CA ALA A 2 61.36 2.09 -1.94
C ALA A 2 59.92 2.03 -2.47
N SER A 3 59.41 0.81 -2.55
CA SER A 3 57.98 0.54 -2.54
C SER A 3 57.52 0.52 -1.08
N SER A 4 56.21 0.59 -0.85
CA SER A 4 55.58 0.20 0.42
C SER A 4 55.50 1.26 1.52
N ILE A 5 54.57 2.21 1.36
CA ILE A 5 53.77 2.77 2.46
C ILE A 5 52.43 3.28 1.92
N TRP A 6 52.41 3.82 0.69
CA TRP A 6 51.20 4.33 0.04
C TRP A 6 50.19 3.24 -0.37
N THR A 7 50.60 1.99 -0.52
CA THR A 7 49.71 0.89 -0.92
C THR A 7 48.88 0.32 0.23
N LEU A 8 49.28 0.50 1.49
CA LEU A 8 48.50 0.01 2.64
C LEU A 8 47.29 0.91 2.96
N PHE A 9 47.40 2.22 2.68
CA PHE A 9 46.30 3.16 2.91
C PHE A 9 45.13 2.98 1.93
N LEU A 10 45.39 2.52 0.71
CA LEU A 10 44.33 2.31 -0.29
C LEU A 10 43.49 1.05 -0.02
N VAL A 11 44.05 0.01 0.62
CA VAL A 11 43.30 -1.22 0.92
C VAL A 11 42.30 -1.00 2.07
N PHE A 12 42.64 -0.16 3.05
CA PHE A 12 41.74 0.13 4.18
C PHE A 12 40.55 1.02 3.80
N CYS A 13 40.71 1.94 2.84
CA CYS A 13 39.60 2.80 2.38
C CYS A 13 38.56 2.05 1.55
N VAL A 14 38.93 0.95 0.87
CA VAL A 14 37.96 0.16 0.07
C VAL A 14 37.15 -0.80 0.96
N LEU A 15 37.70 -1.28 2.08
CA LEU A 15 36.98 -2.19 2.98
C LEU A 15 36.05 -1.47 3.98
N SER A 16 36.23 -0.16 4.19
CA SER A 16 35.40 0.64 5.12
C SER A 16 34.25 1.40 4.45
N TYR A 17 34.08 1.25 3.13
CA TYR A 17 32.80 1.45 2.44
C TYR A 17 31.92 0.19 2.67
N GLY A 18 31.62 -0.12 3.93
CA GLY A 18 30.28 0.09 4.46
C GLY A 18 29.24 -0.69 3.66
N SER A 19 29.15 -2.02 3.75
CA SER A 19 28.66 -2.77 4.91
C SER A 19 27.35 -2.27 5.56
N ASN A 20 26.68 -1.24 5.04
CA ASN A 20 25.42 -0.74 5.59
C ASN A 20 24.48 -0.24 4.48
N ALA A 21 23.75 -1.15 3.80
CA ALA A 21 22.42 -0.85 3.23
C ALA A 21 21.75 -2.05 2.54
N MET A 22 21.91 -3.29 3.02
CA MET A 22 20.94 -4.33 2.64
C MET A 22 20.89 -5.43 3.70
N ARG A 23 20.54 -5.04 4.93
CA ARG A 23 19.64 -5.91 5.70
C ARG A 23 18.30 -5.89 4.97
N GLN A 24 18.18 -6.71 3.93
CA GLN A 24 16.92 -7.35 3.59
C GLN A 24 16.51 -8.16 4.85
N ARG A 25 15.96 -7.45 5.85
CA ARG A 25 14.92 -8.02 6.66
C ARG A 25 13.80 -8.28 5.66
N SER A 26 13.84 -9.46 5.05
CA SER A 26 12.64 -10.23 4.78
C SER A 26 11.96 -10.43 6.14
N ALA A 27 11.39 -9.35 6.68
CA ALA A 27 10.18 -9.49 7.45
C ALA A 27 9.29 -10.25 6.50
N ARG A 28 9.05 -11.53 6.82
CA ARG A 28 7.91 -12.26 6.27
C ARG A 28 6.74 -11.31 6.48
N MET A 29 6.40 -10.54 5.45
CA MET A 29 5.14 -9.86 5.36
C MET A 29 4.15 -10.97 5.64
N ARG A 30 3.45 -10.88 6.77
CA ARG A 30 2.29 -11.72 7.06
C ARG A 30 1.23 -11.29 6.04
N SER A 31 1.40 -11.68 4.78
CA SER A 31 0.37 -11.68 3.75
C SER A 31 -0.58 -12.84 4.05
N SER A 32 -1.16 -12.82 5.24
CA SER A 32 -2.00 -13.89 5.77
C SER A 32 -3.46 -13.46 5.87
N GLY A 33 -3.76 -12.15 5.85
CA GLY A 33 -5.11 -11.62 6.08
C GLY A 33 -6.04 -11.55 4.86
N GLY A 34 -5.53 -11.71 3.63
CA GLY A 34 -6.34 -11.50 2.41
C GLY A 34 -6.93 -12.75 1.77
N ARG A 35 -6.85 -13.92 2.42
CA ARG A 35 -6.92 -15.20 1.71
C ARG A 35 -8.29 -15.62 1.19
N ASN A 36 -9.41 -14.98 1.58
CA ASN A 36 -10.75 -15.40 1.10
C ASN A 36 -11.83 -14.30 1.17
N CYS A 37 -11.59 -13.08 0.69
CA CYS A 37 -12.69 -12.12 0.50
C CYS A 37 -13.51 -12.55 -0.73
N ARG A 38 -14.53 -13.39 -0.53
CA ARG A 38 -15.37 -13.95 -1.60
C ARG A 38 -16.42 -12.97 -2.14
N GLY A 39 -16.75 -11.92 -1.38
CA GLY A 39 -17.84 -10.98 -1.69
C GLY A 39 -17.52 -9.96 -2.79
N SER A 40 -16.32 -9.40 -2.78
CA SER A 40 -15.96 -8.28 -3.66
C SER A 40 -15.70 -8.65 -5.12
N GLY A 41 -15.32 -9.90 -5.40
CA GLY A 41 -14.84 -10.33 -6.71
C GLY A 41 -13.46 -9.76 -7.11
N LEU A 42 -12.71 -9.17 -6.17
CA LEU A 42 -11.35 -8.67 -6.44
C LEU A 42 -10.35 -9.84 -6.52
N PRO A 43 -9.58 -9.96 -7.62
CA PRO A 43 -8.55 -10.98 -7.74
C PRO A 43 -7.46 -10.85 -6.66
N GLU A 44 -6.99 -11.98 -6.12
CA GLU A 44 -5.98 -12.03 -5.05
C GLU A 44 -4.67 -11.32 -5.43
N ASN A 45 -4.23 -11.45 -6.68
CA ASN A 45 -3.03 -10.78 -7.16
C ASN A 45 -3.16 -9.24 -7.10
N ILE A 46 -4.36 -8.70 -7.36
CA ILE A 46 -4.63 -7.26 -7.26
C ILE A 46 -4.70 -6.85 -5.79
N ARG A 47 -5.35 -7.65 -4.93
CA ARG A 47 -5.39 -7.42 -3.48
C ARG A 47 -3.97 -7.31 -2.91
N ASN A 48 -3.11 -8.28 -3.20
CA ASN A 48 -1.71 -8.29 -2.77
C ASN A 48 -0.97 -7.04 -3.29
N GLN A 49 -1.18 -6.68 -4.56
CA GLN A 49 -0.57 -5.49 -5.15
C GLN A 49 -0.96 -4.18 -4.47
N ILE A 50 -2.20 -4.08 -3.99
CA ILE A 50 -2.69 -2.89 -3.27
C ILE A 50 -2.12 -2.90 -1.85
N SER A 51 -2.28 -4.01 -1.12
CA SER A 51 -1.82 -4.15 0.26
C SER A 51 -0.33 -3.88 0.40
N GLU A 52 0.51 -4.45 -0.47
CA GLU A 52 1.96 -4.21 -0.47
C GLU A 52 2.33 -2.74 -0.62
N ARG A 53 1.52 -1.95 -1.35
CA ARG A 53 1.76 -0.52 -1.54
C ARG A 53 1.26 0.30 -0.37
N ILE A 54 0.10 -0.04 0.17
CA ILE A 54 -0.50 0.63 1.32
C ILE A 54 0.37 0.44 2.57
N TYR A 55 0.85 -0.79 2.80
CA TYR A 55 1.74 -1.13 3.91
C TYR A 55 3.07 -0.37 3.93
N LYS A 56 3.45 0.33 2.86
CA LYS A 56 4.61 1.23 2.88
C LYS A 56 4.38 2.49 3.70
N TRP A 57 3.12 2.86 3.91
CA TRP A 57 2.72 4.15 4.47
C TRP A 57 1.96 4.02 5.79
N ILE A 58 1.33 2.87 6.04
CA ILE A 58 0.54 2.60 7.25
C ILE A 58 1.25 1.60 8.17
N PRO A 59 0.84 1.47 9.46
CA PRO A 59 1.39 0.47 10.36
C PRO A 59 1.32 -0.95 9.80
N GLN A 60 2.40 -1.71 9.95
CA GLN A 60 2.44 -3.14 9.56
C GLN A 60 1.55 -4.02 10.43
N SER A 61 1.09 -3.50 11.58
CA SER A 61 0.09 -4.13 12.43
C SER A 61 -1.32 -4.05 11.86
N ALA A 62 -1.59 -3.16 10.89
CA ALA A 62 -2.91 -3.00 10.31
C ALA A 62 -3.34 -4.27 9.56
N GLU A 63 -4.54 -4.76 9.86
CA GLU A 63 -5.08 -5.96 9.24
C GLU A 63 -5.90 -5.64 7.98
N TYR A 64 -5.78 -6.50 6.97
CA TYR A 64 -6.64 -6.40 5.80
C TYR A 64 -8.04 -6.91 6.16
N SER A 65 -9.08 -6.09 5.98
CA SER A 65 -10.47 -6.43 6.28
C SER A 65 -11.29 -6.62 5.02
N CYS A 66 -11.89 -7.82 4.87
CA CYS A 66 -12.83 -8.11 3.79
C CYS A 66 -14.11 -7.27 3.88
N GLU A 67 -14.56 -6.93 5.09
CA GLU A 67 -15.73 -6.07 5.30
C GLU A 67 -15.47 -4.66 4.73
N LEU A 68 -14.29 -4.10 4.99
CA LEU A 68 -13.87 -2.82 4.43
C LEU A 68 -13.63 -2.90 2.91
N GLU A 69 -13.18 -4.05 2.39
CA GLU A 69 -13.07 -4.29 0.95
C GLU A 69 -14.45 -4.28 0.27
N ASP A 70 -15.45 -4.94 0.84
CA ASP A 70 -16.82 -4.98 0.31
C ASP A 70 -17.49 -3.59 0.39
N ALA A 71 -17.26 -2.85 1.47
CA ALA A 71 -17.70 -1.46 1.58
C ALA A 71 -17.00 -0.55 0.53
N ALA A 72 -15.69 -0.73 0.32
CA ALA A 72 -14.97 -0.03 -0.76
C ALA A 72 -15.50 -0.43 -2.15
N ALA A 73 -15.91 -1.68 -2.34
CA ALA A 73 -16.53 -2.14 -3.58
C ALA A 73 -17.85 -1.39 -3.84
N THR A 74 -18.67 -1.18 -2.82
CA THR A 74 -19.90 -0.40 -2.91
C THR A 74 -19.63 1.04 -3.41
N LEU A 75 -18.58 1.70 -2.88
CA LEU A 75 -18.18 3.05 -3.34
C LEU A 75 -17.74 3.08 -4.81
N VAL A 76 -17.08 2.02 -5.27
CA VAL A 76 -16.60 1.92 -6.64
C VAL A 76 -17.70 1.54 -7.62
N LEU A 77 -18.54 0.56 -7.26
CA LEU A 77 -19.54 -0.05 -8.13
C LEU A 77 -20.81 0.78 -8.21
N GLU A 78 -21.28 1.33 -7.09
CA GLU A 78 -22.55 2.05 -7.00
C GLU A 78 -22.37 3.58 -7.09
N ASN A 79 -21.14 4.06 -7.22
CA ASN A 79 -20.82 5.50 -7.22
C ASN A 79 -21.41 6.27 -6.03
N ARG A 80 -21.59 5.62 -4.88
CA ARG A 80 -22.05 6.30 -3.67
C ARG A 80 -21.01 7.32 -3.19
N SER A 81 -21.51 8.42 -2.64
CA SER A 81 -20.71 9.43 -1.94
C SER A 81 -20.27 8.92 -0.56
N LYS A 82 -19.30 9.61 0.04
CA LYS A 82 -18.54 9.15 1.21
C LYS A 82 -19.40 8.54 2.32
N ILE A 83 -19.03 7.38 2.86
CA ILE A 83 -19.51 6.88 4.17
C ILE A 83 -18.71 7.65 5.24
N SER A 84 -19.22 8.80 5.66
CA SER A 84 -18.62 9.56 6.76
C SER A 84 -19.00 8.94 8.10
N SER A 85 -18.33 7.84 8.46
CA SER A 85 -18.27 7.39 9.86
C SER A 85 -17.04 8.01 10.51
N GLY A 86 -17.15 8.47 11.77
CA GLY A 86 -16.04 9.13 12.48
C GLY A 86 -14.76 8.31 12.54
N ASP A 87 -14.89 6.98 12.48
CA ASP A 87 -13.77 6.04 12.65
C ASP A 87 -13.25 5.49 11.32
N VAL A 88 -13.85 5.88 10.19
CA VAL A 88 -13.50 5.37 8.86
C VAL A 88 -13.07 6.51 7.95
N VAL A 89 -11.79 6.47 7.55
CA VAL A 89 -11.24 7.36 6.53
C VAL A 89 -11.41 6.71 5.16
N GLU A 90 -11.94 7.48 4.22
CA GLU A 90 -12.17 7.04 2.86
C GLU A 90 -11.28 7.75 1.85
N MET A 91 -10.63 6.97 0.99
CA MET A 91 -9.80 7.46 -0.09
C MET A 91 -10.26 6.86 -1.41
N ILE A 92 -10.65 7.72 -2.35
CA ILE A 92 -11.15 7.31 -3.67
C ILE A 92 -10.36 8.05 -4.74
N ASN A 93 -9.93 7.32 -5.77
CA ASN A 93 -9.27 7.89 -6.93
C ASN A 93 -9.80 7.23 -8.20
N GLY A 94 -10.07 8.04 -9.21
CA GLY A 94 -10.61 7.63 -10.50
C GLY A 94 -9.89 8.32 -11.64
N GLY A 95 -9.65 7.62 -12.74
CA GLY A 95 -8.96 8.20 -13.89
C GLY A 95 -8.70 7.23 -15.03
N PRO A 96 -7.81 7.60 -15.98
CA PRO A 96 -7.42 6.72 -17.07
C PRO A 96 -6.77 5.44 -16.56
N ARG A 97 -7.18 4.29 -17.10
CA ARG A 97 -6.57 3.01 -16.76
C ARG A 97 -5.19 2.91 -17.41
N LYS A 98 -4.17 2.81 -16.57
CA LYS A 98 -2.77 2.58 -16.94
C LYS A 98 -2.16 1.52 -16.01
N PRO A 99 -1.07 0.83 -16.43
CA PRO A 99 -0.44 -0.20 -15.59
C PRO A 99 -0.01 0.31 -14.21
N THR A 100 0.33 1.60 -14.10
CA THR A 100 0.78 2.24 -12.85
C THR A 100 -0.37 2.80 -12.00
N PHE A 101 -1.63 2.67 -12.42
CA PHE A 101 -2.75 3.39 -11.79
C PHE A 101 -2.83 3.18 -10.28
N ILE A 102 -2.74 1.94 -9.80
CA ILE A 102 -2.77 1.63 -8.36
C ILE A 102 -1.60 2.28 -7.64
N ALA A 103 -0.39 2.24 -8.22
CA ALA A 103 0.78 2.87 -7.63
C ALA A 103 0.66 4.39 -7.55
N ASP A 104 0.14 5.01 -8.62
CA ASP A 104 -0.08 6.45 -8.67
C ASP A 104 -1.15 6.90 -7.67
N ALA A 105 -2.23 6.13 -7.53
CA ALA A 105 -3.29 6.42 -6.57
C ALA A 105 -2.79 6.34 -5.12
N VAL A 106 -2.09 5.26 -4.75
CA VAL A 106 -1.52 5.12 -3.40
C VAL A 106 -0.47 6.20 -3.12
N ARG A 107 0.37 6.55 -4.11
CA ARG A 107 1.33 7.63 -3.98
C ARG A 107 0.66 8.99 -3.78
N TYR A 108 -0.43 9.25 -4.49
CA TYR A 108 -1.21 10.48 -4.31
C TYR A 108 -1.75 10.61 -2.88
N TRP A 109 -2.11 9.50 -2.25
CA TRP A 109 -2.58 9.45 -0.87
C TRP A 109 -1.47 9.41 0.20
N SER A 110 -0.20 9.24 -0.19
CA SER A 110 0.87 8.99 0.78
C SER A 110 0.98 10.03 1.90
N PRO A 111 0.82 11.35 1.64
CA PRO A 111 0.93 12.34 2.73
C PRO A 111 -0.17 12.23 3.77
N GLU A 112 -1.32 11.67 3.42
CA GLU A 112 -2.43 11.43 4.34
C GLU A 112 -2.27 10.06 5.02
N LEU A 113 -1.86 9.03 4.28
CA LEU A 113 -1.52 7.71 4.83
C LEU A 113 -0.46 7.79 5.94
N GLU A 114 0.59 8.60 5.75
CA GLU A 114 1.65 8.80 6.76
C GLU A 114 1.15 9.43 8.07
N ARG A 115 0.04 10.18 8.02
CA ARG A 115 -0.55 10.81 9.22
C ARG A 115 -1.44 9.85 10.00
N MET A 116 -1.92 8.78 9.36
CA MET A 116 -2.83 7.81 9.96
C MET A 116 -2.04 6.72 10.71
N LYS A 117 -1.50 7.09 11.87
CA LYS A 117 -0.65 6.20 12.69
C LYS A 117 -1.42 5.13 13.45
N ASP A 118 -2.71 5.34 13.65
CA ASP A 118 -3.57 4.49 14.49
C ASP A 118 -4.55 3.66 13.64
N ILE A 119 -4.15 3.26 12.44
CA ILE A 119 -4.95 2.36 11.59
C ILE A 119 -4.81 0.93 12.12
N ASP A 120 -5.95 0.34 12.44
CA ASP A 120 -6.05 -1.06 12.87
C ASP A 120 -6.42 -1.97 11.72
N SER A 121 -7.26 -1.50 10.81
CA SER A 121 -7.64 -2.28 9.63
C SER A 121 -7.90 -1.42 8.42
N PHE A 122 -7.75 -2.03 7.24
CA PHE A 122 -8.08 -1.38 5.99
C PHE A 122 -8.61 -2.40 4.97
N GLY A 123 -9.37 -1.92 4.00
CA GLY A 123 -9.85 -2.73 2.88
C GLY A 123 -9.95 -1.86 1.63
N CYS A 124 -9.62 -2.44 0.48
CA CYS A 124 -9.53 -1.68 -0.76
C CYS A 124 -10.12 -2.45 -1.93
N PHE A 125 -10.84 -1.75 -2.80
CA PHE A 125 -11.41 -2.31 -4.00
C PHE A 125 -10.97 -1.55 -5.26
N PHE A 126 -10.64 -2.30 -6.30
CA PHE A 126 -10.22 -1.78 -7.59
C PHE A 126 -11.10 -2.30 -8.72
N ARG A 127 -11.57 -1.39 -9.59
CA ARG A 127 -12.25 -1.75 -10.83
C ARG A 127 -11.62 -1.03 -12.01
N GLY A 128 -11.20 -1.80 -13.01
CA GLY A 128 -10.90 -1.29 -14.33
C GLY A 128 -12.09 -1.51 -15.27
N ALA A 129 -12.61 -0.45 -15.87
CA ALA A 129 -13.68 -0.51 -16.87
C ALA A 129 -13.13 -0.25 -18.28
N ARG A 130 -13.47 -1.13 -19.23
CA ARG A 130 -13.30 -0.89 -20.67
C ARG A 130 -14.68 -0.59 -21.23
N GLY A 131 -14.97 0.67 -21.52
CA GLY A 131 -16.21 1.10 -22.18
C GLY A 131 -15.94 1.62 -23.60
N SER A 132 -17.01 2.07 -24.26
CA SER A 132 -17.09 2.61 -25.63
C SER A 132 -16.13 3.81 -25.87
N GLY A 133 -14.83 3.54 -25.96
CA GLY A 133 -13.78 4.54 -26.17
C GLY A 133 -13.13 5.12 -24.91
N ARG A 134 -13.51 4.68 -23.70
CA ARG A 134 -12.88 5.12 -22.44
C ARG A 134 -12.38 3.94 -21.61
N ASN A 135 -11.07 3.90 -21.41
CA ASN A 135 -10.40 2.93 -20.54
C ASN A 135 -10.15 3.60 -19.19
N THR A 136 -10.99 3.32 -18.20
CA THR A 136 -10.94 3.98 -16.88
C THR A 136 -10.66 2.99 -15.77
N ALA A 137 -10.13 3.49 -14.68
CA ALA A 137 -9.88 2.75 -13.45
C ALA A 137 -10.36 3.57 -12.26
N LYS A 138 -10.86 2.87 -11.25
CA LYS A 138 -11.26 3.44 -9.96
C LYS A 138 -10.72 2.55 -8.85
N LEU A 139 -10.14 3.17 -7.83
CA LEU A 139 -9.65 2.54 -6.62
C LEU A 139 -10.28 3.26 -5.43
N ALA A 140 -10.86 2.50 -4.51
CA ALA A 140 -11.28 3.00 -3.21
C ALA A 140 -10.60 2.20 -2.10
N CYS A 141 -10.22 2.87 -1.03
CA CYS A 141 -9.71 2.27 0.20
C CYS A 141 -10.43 2.89 1.39
N LEU A 142 -10.77 2.05 2.35
CA LEU A 142 -11.31 2.42 3.65
C LEU A 142 -10.32 2.03 4.73
N PHE A 143 -10.09 2.93 5.68
CA PHE A 143 -9.18 2.74 6.80
C PHE A 143 -9.96 2.95 8.08
N ARG A 144 -9.92 1.96 8.99
CA ARG A 144 -10.57 2.03 10.28
C ARG A 144 -9.50 2.17 11.37
N SER A 145 -9.65 3.19 12.20
CA SER A 145 -8.76 3.39 13.35
C SER A 145 -9.23 2.64 14.58
N GLY A 146 -8.29 2.05 15.31
CA GLY A 146 -8.56 1.41 16.59
C GLY A 146 -8.35 2.35 17.74
N ARG A 147 -9.39 3.13 18.06
CA ARG A 147 -9.83 3.46 19.43
C ARG A 147 -10.75 4.68 19.41
N ASP A 148 -12.01 4.42 19.71
CA ASP A 148 -12.72 5.23 20.69
C ASP A 148 -11.94 5.16 22.00
N TYR A 149 -11.22 6.22 22.36
CA TYR A 149 -10.81 6.44 23.74
C TYR A 149 -11.93 7.22 24.43
N TYR A 150 -12.78 6.51 25.18
CA TYR A 150 -13.51 7.06 26.31
C TYR A 150 -13.03 6.38 27.59
#